data_AF-A0A8T4XSU8-F1
#
_entry.id   AF-A0A8T4XSU8-F1
#
_cell.length_a   1.000
_cell.length_b   1.000
_cell.length_c   1.000
_cell.angle_alpha   90.00
_cell.angle_beta   90.00
_cell.angle_gamma   90.00
#
_symmetry.space_group_name_H-M   'P 1'
#
loop_
_entity.id
_entity.type
_entity.pdbx_description
1 polymer ?
#
loop_
_entity_poly.entity_id
_entity_poly.type
_entity_poly.pdbx_seq_one_letter_code
_entity_poly.pdbx_strand_id
1 'polypeptide(L)'
;MKQVEYALFFVTYAFQVTLLTFLGATLGVVGVYWYLRLRKAVVKPSIPYYPIPSEPSFCSRCGTKFPPNAIYCPECGRRRR
;
A
#
# COMPACT_ATOMS: atom_id res chain seq x y z
N MET A 1 6.93 61.41 -5.14
CA MET A 1 6.82 60.35 -6.17
C MET A 1 7.20 58.97 -5.63
N LYS A 2 8.30 58.82 -4.88
CA LYS A 2 8.72 57.54 -4.26
C LYS A 2 7.64 56.80 -3.43
N GLN A 3 6.84 57.52 -2.65
CA GLN A 3 5.72 56.94 -1.84
C GLN A 3 4.74 56.09 -2.67
N VAL A 4 4.44 56.52 -3.91
CA VAL A 4 3.47 55.82 -4.77
C VAL A 4 4.10 54.56 -5.39
N GLU A 5 5.38 54.62 -5.75
CA GLU A 5 6.13 53.47 -6.25
C GLU A 5 6.29 52.37 -5.19
N TYR A 6 6.55 52.73 -3.93
CA TYR A 6 6.59 51.77 -2.83
C TYR A 6 5.24 51.10 -2.59
N ALA A 7 4.13 51.86 -2.67
CA ALA A 7 2.79 51.29 -2.52
C ALA A 7 2.47 50.29 -3.65
N LEU A 8 2.80 50.62 -4.89
CA LEU A 8 2.63 49.71 -6.03
C LEU A 8 3.49 48.44 -5.87
N PHE A 9 4.75 48.59 -5.46
CA PHE A 9 5.64 47.45 -5.24
C PHE A 9 5.14 46.52 -4.13
N PHE A 10 4.62 47.10 -3.04
CA PHE A 10 4.07 46.33 -1.94
C PHE A 10 2.82 45.55 -2.35
N VAL A 11 1.93 46.18 -3.14
CA VAL A 11 0.69 45.55 -3.63
C VAL A 11 0.99 44.43 -4.62
N THR A 12 1.89 44.64 -5.59
CA THR A 12 2.26 43.61 -6.56
C THR A 12 2.99 42.46 -5.90
N TYR A 13 3.91 42.74 -4.96
CA TYR A 13 4.61 41.71 -4.20
C TYR A 13 3.64 40.90 -3.32
N ALA A 14 2.72 41.56 -2.60
CA ALA A 14 1.70 40.88 -1.82
C ALA A 14 0.82 39.97 -2.70
N PHE A 15 0.41 40.44 -3.87
CA PHE A 15 -0.37 39.66 -4.83
C PHE A 15 0.42 38.47 -5.41
N GLN A 16 1.71 38.66 -5.70
CA GLN A 16 2.58 37.61 -6.18
C GLN A 16 2.81 36.53 -5.11
N VAL A 17 3.04 36.93 -3.86
CA VAL A 17 3.21 36.00 -2.73
C VAL A 17 1.93 35.21 -2.50
N THR A 18 0.76 35.86 -2.50
CA THR A 18 -0.52 35.14 -2.35
C THR A 18 -0.71 34.14 -3.48
N LEU A 19 -0.52 34.53 -4.74
CA LEU A 19 -0.62 33.60 -5.88
C LEU A 19 0.31 32.39 -5.74
N LEU A 20 1.56 32.59 -5.36
CA LEU A 20 2.53 31.49 -5.18
C LEU A 20 2.11 30.54 -4.06
N THR A 21 1.60 31.06 -2.94
CA THR A 21 1.10 30.23 -1.84
C THR A 21 -0.12 29.40 -2.24
N PHE A 22 -1.09 29.98 -2.96
CA PHE A 22 -2.25 29.25 -3.45
C PHE A 22 -1.87 28.18 -4.49
N LEU A 23 -0.97 28.49 -5.42
CA LEU A 23 -0.46 27.52 -6.39
C LEU A 23 0.27 26.36 -5.69
N GLY A 24 1.13 26.66 -4.72
CA GLY A 24 1.80 25.65 -3.92
C GLY A 24 0.83 24.76 -3.14
N ALA A 25 -0.18 25.36 -2.49
CA ALA A 25 -1.18 24.63 -1.73
C ALA A 25 -2.03 23.71 -2.62
N THR A 26 -2.48 24.21 -3.77
CA THR A 26 -3.30 23.42 -4.71
C THR A 26 -2.53 22.26 -5.30
N LEU A 27 -1.30 22.48 -5.77
CA LEU A 27 -0.43 21.40 -6.27
C LEU A 27 -0.10 20.37 -5.17
N GLY A 28 0.17 20.83 -3.96
CA GLY A 28 0.42 19.97 -2.80
C GLY A 28 -0.78 19.07 -2.47
N VAL A 29 -1.98 19.64 -2.38
CA VAL A 29 -3.23 18.89 -2.10
C VAL A 29 -3.52 17.90 -3.22
N VAL A 30 -3.42 18.31 -4.49
CA VAL A 30 -3.64 17.43 -5.65
C VAL A 30 -2.62 16.29 -5.68
N GLY A 31 -1.35 16.57 -5.40
CA GLY A 31 -0.29 15.57 -5.31
C GLY A 31 -0.54 14.54 -4.21
N VAL A 32 -0.89 14.98 -3.01
CA VAL A 32 -1.24 14.09 -1.88
C VAL A 32 -2.47 13.24 -2.20
N TYR A 33 -3.50 13.84 -2.81
CA TYR A 33 -4.70 13.13 -3.23
C TYR A 33 -4.40 12.00 -4.23
N TRP A 34 -3.64 12.30 -5.30
CA TRP A 34 -3.20 11.29 -6.26
C TRP A 34 -2.34 10.21 -5.62
N TYR A 35 -1.41 10.57 -4.76
CA TYR A 35 -0.55 9.63 -4.06
C TYR A 35 -1.33 8.61 -3.23
N LEU A 36 -2.30 9.07 -2.44
CA LEU A 36 -3.17 8.20 -1.66
C LEU A 36 -4.07 7.33 -2.54
N ARG A 37 -4.55 7.87 -3.65
CA ARG A 37 -5.35 7.11 -4.63
C ARG A 37 -4.53 5.99 -5.27
N LEU A 38 -3.28 6.25 -5.64
CA LEU A 38 -2.37 5.25 -6.22
C LEU A 38 -2.04 4.13 -5.23
N ARG A 39 -1.78 4.46 -3.95
CA ARG A 39 -1.46 3.45 -2.93
C ARG A 39 -2.59 2.44 -2.66
N LYS A 40 -3.85 2.85 -2.75
CA LYS A 40 -5.00 1.93 -2.60
C LYS A 40 -5.06 0.84 -3.68
N ALA A 41 -4.42 1.04 -4.83
CA ALA A 41 -4.42 0.07 -5.92
C ALA A 41 -3.36 -1.05 -5.77
N VAL A 42 -2.35 -0.88 -4.91
CA VAL A 42 -1.15 -1.75 -4.89
C VAL A 42 -1.18 -2.84 -3.80
N VAL A 43 -2.06 -2.77 -2.80
CA VAL A 43 -2.08 -3.73 -1.68
C VAL A 43 -3.16 -4.81 -1.88
N LYS A 44 -2.88 -5.78 -2.74
CA LYS A 44 -3.35 -7.16 -2.54
C LYS A 44 -2.11 -8.03 -2.38
N PRO A 45 -1.77 -8.50 -1.16
CA PRO A 45 -0.67 -9.44 -1.02
C PRO A 45 -0.98 -10.67 -1.85
N SER A 46 -0.09 -11.00 -2.79
CA SER A 46 -0.21 -12.08 -3.77
C SER A 46 0.14 -13.46 -3.18
N ILE A 47 0.30 -13.57 -1.87
CA ILE A 47 0.63 -14.84 -1.22
C ILE A 47 -0.68 -15.65 -1.15
N PRO A 48 -0.79 -16.80 -1.84
CA PRO A 48 -1.91 -17.68 -1.62
C PRO A 48 -1.84 -18.16 -0.17
N TYR A 49 -2.86 -17.84 0.61
CA TYR A 49 -3.00 -18.35 1.97
C TYR A 49 -3.15 -19.88 1.90
N TYR A 50 -2.07 -20.61 2.15
CA TYR A 50 -2.15 -22.05 2.35
C TYR A 50 -2.60 -22.27 3.80
N PRO A 51 -3.80 -22.82 4.05
CA PRO A 51 -4.21 -23.14 5.41
C PRO A 51 -3.17 -24.11 5.95
N ILE A 52 -2.63 -23.83 7.13
CA ILE A 52 -1.71 -24.73 7.82
C ILE A 52 -2.62 -25.67 8.62
N PRO A 53 -2.71 -26.96 8.27
CA PRO A 53 -3.36 -27.96 9.10
C PRO A 53 -2.80 -27.89 10.52
N SER A 54 -3.59 -27.36 11.44
CA SER A 54 -3.24 -27.18 12.85
C SER A 54 -3.20 -28.49 13.63
N GLU A 55 -3.64 -29.59 13.00
CA GLU A 55 -3.75 -30.89 13.66
C GLU A 55 -2.84 -31.93 13.00
N PRO A 56 -2.04 -32.66 13.81
CA PRO A 56 -1.24 -33.77 13.33
C PRO A 56 -2.17 -34.92 12.91
N SER A 57 -2.32 -35.15 11.61
CA SER A 57 -3.04 -36.32 11.08
C SER A 57 -2.06 -37.44 10.72
N PHE A 58 -2.48 -38.69 10.85
CA PHE A 58 -1.73 -39.85 10.39
C PHE A 58 -2.26 -40.36 9.05
N CYS A 59 -1.40 -41.03 8.28
CA CYS A 59 -1.80 -41.65 7.03
C CYS A 59 -2.66 -42.89 7.29
N SER A 60 -3.86 -42.95 6.70
CA SER A 60 -4.77 -44.10 6.78
C SER A 60 -4.22 -45.38 6.15
N ARG A 61 -3.15 -45.31 5.34
CA ARG A 61 -2.54 -46.47 4.67
C ARG A 61 -1.29 -47.02 5.38
N CYS A 62 -0.36 -46.14 5.76
CA CYS A 62 0.94 -46.54 6.32
C CYS A 62 1.15 -46.10 7.78
N GLY A 63 0.22 -45.33 8.36
CA GLY A 63 0.34 -44.86 9.74
C GLY A 63 1.33 -43.71 9.95
N THR A 64 2.06 -43.26 8.93
CA THR A 64 3.03 -42.16 9.05
C THR A 64 2.34 -40.84 9.37
N LYS A 65 2.93 -40.04 10.26
CA LYS A 65 2.46 -38.70 10.60
C LYS A 65 2.64 -37.76 9.40
N PHE A 66 1.58 -37.05 9.01
CA PHE A 66 1.69 -36.01 7.99
C PHE A 66 2.46 -34.80 8.52
N PRO A 67 3.44 -34.26 7.76
CA PRO A 67 3.99 -32.95 8.05
C PRO A 67 2.90 -31.88 7.90
N PRO A 68 3.05 -30.71 8.55
CA PRO A 68 1.99 -29.70 8.65
C PRO A 68 1.40 -29.35 7.28
N ASN A 69 2.23 -29.14 6.26
CA ASN A 69 1.78 -28.67 4.94
C ASN A 69 1.68 -29.76 3.86
N ALA A 70 1.78 -31.05 4.20
CA ALA A 70 1.78 -32.10 3.19
C ALA A 70 0.36 -32.48 2.71
N ILE A 71 0.17 -32.45 1.39
CA ILE A 71 -1.02 -32.94 0.67
C ILE A 71 -0.95 -34.45 0.44
N TYR A 72 0.26 -34.97 0.26
CA TYR A 72 0.54 -36.38 -0.02
C TYR A 72 1.45 -36.97 1.04
N CYS A 73 1.27 -38.25 1.34
CA CYS A 73 2.10 -38.94 2.31
C CYS A 73 3.51 -39.14 1.73
N PRO A 74 4.59 -38.73 2.45
CA PRO A 74 5.96 -38.87 1.95
C PRO A 74 6.40 -40.34 1.80
N GLU A 75 5.79 -41.25 2.57
CA GLU A 75 6.18 -42.67 2.58
C GLU A 75 5.39 -43.50 1.56
N CYS A 76 4.08 -43.27 1.44
CA CYS A 76 3.21 -44.13 0.62
C CYS A 76 2.54 -43.44 -0.57
N GLY A 77 2.77 -42.13 -0.76
CA GLY A 77 2.21 -41.33 -1.85
C GLY A 77 0.71 -41.08 -1.81
N ARG A 78 -0.02 -41.59 -0.80
CA ARG A 78 -1.48 -41.40 -0.70
C ARG A 78 -1.84 -39.97 -0.31
N ARG A 79 -2.88 -39.43 -0.94
CA ARG A 79 -3.44 -38.10 -0.60
C ARG A 79 -4.04 -38.10 0.81
N ARG A 80 -3.90 -36.97 1.51
CA ARG A 80 -4.51 -36.71 2.82
C ARG A 80 -6.03 -36.55 2.70
N ARG A 81 -6.77 -37.66 2.69
CA ARG A 81 -8.24 -37.72 2.79
C ARG A 81 -8.69 -39.09 3.28
#